data_AF-A0A3S1G5U3-F1
#
_entry.id   AF-A0A3S1G5U3-F1
#
_cell.length_a   1.000
_cell.length_b   1.000
_cell.length_c   1.000
_cell.angle_alpha   90.00
_cell.angle_beta   90.00
_cell.angle_gamma   90.00
#
_symmetry.space_group_name_H-M   'P 1'
#
loop_
_entity.id
_entity.type
_entity.pdbx_description
1 polymer ?
#
loop_
_entity_poly.entity_id
_entity_poly.type
_entity_poly.pdbx_seq_one_letter_code
_entity_poly.pdbx_strand_id
1 'polypeptide(L)'
;MSQSQEALVSRRSRLLGAKSQLFYDEPVHLVRGEGVWLYDADGRKYLDAYNNVAHVGHCHPHVVEALCRQASLLNTHTRYLHTAILDYVERLTATFNASLSSAILTCTGSEANDIALRMAQAATGRMGIIATDATYHGNTTAVSQLSTRMPPVGGRARNVRLVPAPDSYRHPDAMANGKAFGDAVREAIASLEQDGIGLSGIILCPLLANEGFPTLPSGFFDDAMRAVRDAGGLVIADEVQPGFGRTGSHFWGHQRAGFVPDILTMGKPMGNGHPVAAVVTTKDTLATFRNAFRYFNTFGGNPVSCAVANAVLDVIEQEDLVANARNVGAYALGLLRPLADRHECIGEVRGAGLF
;
A
#
# COMPACT_ATOMS: atom_id res chain seq x y z
N MET A 1 32.44 11.65 -1.69
CA MET A 1 31.63 12.16 -0.56
C MET A 1 32.31 13.36 0.13
N SER A 2 31.56 14.39 0.54
CA SER A 2 32.11 15.54 1.28
C SER A 2 32.35 15.22 2.77
N GLN A 3 33.28 15.93 3.43
CA GLN A 3 33.57 15.71 4.87
C GLN A 3 32.33 15.92 5.76
N SER A 4 31.42 16.82 5.38
CA SER A 4 30.17 17.04 6.10
C SER A 4 29.21 15.86 5.98
N GLN A 5 29.15 15.22 4.81
CA GLN A 5 28.31 14.05 4.55
C GLN A 5 28.84 12.79 5.24
N GLU A 6 30.16 12.59 5.27
CA GLU A 6 30.80 11.52 6.06
C GLU A 6 30.50 11.65 7.55
N ALA A 7 30.58 12.87 8.10
CA ALA A 7 30.24 13.14 9.49
C ALA A 7 28.76 12.83 9.79
N LEU A 8 27.85 13.15 8.86
CA LEU A 8 26.43 12.82 8.97
C LEU A 8 26.17 11.31 8.94
N VAL A 9 26.81 10.58 8.00
CA VAL A 9 26.69 9.11 7.91
C VAL A 9 27.24 8.45 9.18
N SER A 10 28.40 8.88 9.66
CA SER A 10 29.00 8.36 10.91
C SER A 10 28.09 8.62 12.12
N ARG A 11 27.57 9.85 12.25
CA ARG A 11 26.61 10.18 13.31
C ARG A 11 25.33 9.36 13.20
N ARG A 12 24.79 9.16 12.00
CA ARG A 12 23.60 8.33 11.75
C ARG A 12 23.87 6.87 12.14
N SER A 13 24.99 6.29 11.72
CA SER A 13 25.40 4.92 12.07
C SER A 13 25.49 4.73 13.59
N ARG A 14 26.09 5.69 14.30
CA ARG A 14 26.20 5.67 15.77
C ARG A 14 24.84 5.77 16.46
N LEU A 15 23.91 6.56 15.93
CA LEU A 15 22.63 6.84 16.58
C LEU A 15 21.50 5.87 16.19
N LEU A 16 21.49 5.38 14.95
CA LEU A 16 20.41 4.57 14.37
C LEU A 16 20.86 3.14 14.00
N GLY A 17 22.14 2.81 14.22
CA GLY A 17 22.74 1.53 13.87
C GLY A 17 23.32 1.50 12.46
N ALA A 18 24.45 0.80 12.30
CA ALA A 18 25.24 0.76 11.07
C ALA A 18 24.52 0.14 9.86
N LYS A 19 23.39 -0.55 10.07
CA LYS A 19 22.57 -1.17 9.01
C LYS A 19 21.28 -0.42 8.72
N SER A 20 21.10 0.79 9.28
CA SER A 20 19.99 1.65 8.88
C SER A 20 20.14 1.98 7.40
N GLN A 21 19.17 1.57 6.59
CA GLN A 21 19.25 1.69 5.14
C GLN A 21 19.42 3.15 4.69
N LEU A 22 20.23 3.30 3.64
CA LEU A 22 20.42 4.50 2.84
C LEU A 22 20.44 4.06 1.37
N PHE A 23 19.90 4.90 0.49
CA PHE A 23 20.01 4.69 -0.96
C PHE A 23 21.35 5.20 -1.46
N TYR A 24 21.81 4.60 -2.57
CA TYR A 24 23.05 4.90 -3.30
C TYR A 24 24.34 4.57 -2.52
N ASP A 25 25.42 4.32 -3.27
CA ASP A 25 26.75 4.09 -2.69
C ASP A 25 27.28 5.34 -1.99
N GLU A 26 26.94 6.52 -2.53
CA GLU A 26 27.12 7.81 -1.89
C GLU A 26 25.75 8.36 -1.45
N PRO A 27 25.39 8.27 -0.15
CA PRO A 27 24.06 8.65 0.33
C PRO A 27 23.74 10.14 0.12
N VAL A 28 22.62 10.47 -0.51
CA VAL A 28 22.27 11.86 -0.80
C VAL A 28 21.68 12.56 0.44
N HIS A 29 22.21 13.75 0.77
CA HIS A 29 21.69 14.61 1.85
C HIS A 29 20.72 15.67 1.29
N LEU A 30 19.44 15.29 1.19
CA LEU A 30 18.37 16.16 0.73
C LEU A 30 17.94 17.14 1.83
N VAL A 31 17.81 18.43 1.48
CA VAL A 31 17.48 19.52 2.44
C VAL A 31 16.25 20.35 2.03
N ARG A 32 15.81 20.28 0.77
CA ARG A 32 14.63 21.00 0.28
C ARG A 32 13.91 20.21 -0.79
N GLY A 33 12.58 20.28 -0.81
CA GLY A 33 11.73 19.76 -1.87
C GLY A 33 10.71 20.79 -2.35
N GLU A 34 10.31 20.72 -3.62
CA GLU A 34 9.29 21.57 -4.24
C GLU A 34 8.67 20.85 -5.44
N GLY A 35 7.40 20.45 -5.31
CA GLY A 35 6.72 19.67 -6.35
C GLY A 35 7.44 18.35 -6.60
N VAL A 36 7.97 18.16 -7.81
CA VAL A 36 8.76 16.98 -8.20
C VAL A 36 10.27 17.18 -8.03
N TRP A 37 10.72 18.32 -7.51
CA TRP A 37 12.14 18.64 -7.41
C TRP A 37 12.65 18.48 -5.99
N LEU A 38 13.83 17.88 -5.87
CA LEU A 38 14.60 17.73 -4.65
C LEU A 38 15.94 18.46 -4.77
N TYR A 39 16.42 19.02 -3.66
CA TYR A 39 17.68 19.75 -3.61
C TYR A 39 18.54 19.19 -2.47
N ASP A 40 19.79 18.86 -2.77
CA ASP A 40 20.77 18.47 -1.76
C ASP A 40 21.40 19.69 -1.07
N ALA A 41 22.22 19.43 -0.06
CA ALA A 41 22.90 20.45 0.73
C ALA A 41 23.88 21.33 -0.08
N ASP A 42 24.35 20.86 -1.24
CA ASP A 42 25.25 21.59 -2.13
C ASP A 42 24.46 22.37 -3.22
N GLY A 43 23.12 22.30 -3.18
CA GLY A 43 22.21 22.99 -4.10
C GLY A 43 21.95 22.23 -5.40
N ARG A 44 22.43 20.99 -5.55
CA ARG A 44 22.16 20.18 -6.74
C ARG A 44 20.68 19.79 -6.77
N LYS A 45 20.08 20.00 -7.94
CA LYS A 45 18.66 19.74 -8.21
C LYS A 45 18.47 18.33 -8.80
N TYR A 46 17.51 17.58 -8.27
CA TYR A 46 17.15 16.22 -8.68
C TYR A 46 15.66 16.15 -9.03
N LEU A 47 15.33 15.50 -10.14
CA LEU A 47 13.95 15.11 -10.43
C LEU A 47 13.60 13.88 -9.57
N ASP A 48 12.55 13.99 -8.75
CA ASP A 48 12.02 12.89 -7.96
C ASP A 48 11.06 12.05 -8.80
N ALA A 49 11.55 10.90 -9.25
CA ALA A 49 10.78 9.91 -10.00
C ALA A 49 10.62 8.59 -9.22
N TYR A 50 10.68 8.63 -7.88
CA TYR A 50 10.63 7.44 -7.04
C TYR A 50 9.62 7.56 -5.88
N ASN A 51 9.57 8.70 -5.20
CA ASN A 51 8.84 8.80 -3.93
C ASN A 51 7.33 8.92 -4.18
N ASN A 52 6.56 7.89 -3.83
CA ASN A 52 5.09 7.94 -3.84
C ASN A 52 4.48 8.52 -2.57
N VAL A 53 5.29 8.76 -1.52
CA VAL A 53 4.85 9.34 -0.25
C VAL A 53 4.52 10.83 -0.42
N ALA A 54 5.34 11.59 -1.14
CA ALA A 54 5.05 12.97 -1.54
C ALA A 54 4.09 12.97 -2.75
N HIS A 55 2.91 12.38 -2.54
CA HIS A 55 1.92 12.07 -3.56
C HIS A 55 1.47 13.27 -4.41
N VAL A 56 1.22 14.41 -3.76
CA VAL A 56 0.79 15.66 -4.41
C VAL A 56 1.96 16.64 -4.54
N GLY A 57 3.19 16.13 -4.52
CA GLY A 57 4.42 16.90 -4.58
C GLY A 57 4.94 17.35 -3.22
N HIS A 58 6.25 17.56 -3.17
CA HIS A 58 6.96 18.03 -1.98
C HIS A 58 6.49 19.44 -1.60
N CYS A 59 6.21 19.63 -0.30
CA CYS A 59 5.82 20.92 0.29
C CYS A 59 4.60 21.57 -0.38
N HIS A 60 3.62 20.77 -0.83
CA HIS A 60 2.41 21.30 -1.45
C HIS A 60 1.70 22.32 -0.52
N PRO A 61 1.48 23.58 -0.95
CA PRO A 61 1.06 24.66 -0.07
C PRO A 61 -0.30 24.40 0.60
N HIS A 62 -1.27 23.84 -0.14
CA HIS A 62 -2.59 23.48 0.42
C HIS A 62 -2.50 22.48 1.59
N VAL A 63 -1.59 21.50 1.48
CA VAL A 63 -1.40 20.48 2.53
C VAL A 63 -0.70 21.08 3.75
N VAL A 64 0.33 21.92 3.52
CA VAL A 64 1.05 22.62 4.59
C VAL A 64 0.12 23.56 5.35
N GLU A 65 -0.71 24.33 4.65
CA GLU A 65 -1.68 25.23 5.27
C GLU A 65 -2.71 24.46 6.11
N ALA A 66 -3.29 23.37 5.57
CA ALA A 66 -4.26 22.55 6.29
C ALA A 66 -3.68 21.97 7.59
N LEU A 67 -2.42 21.50 7.54
CA LEU A 67 -1.69 21.02 8.70
C LEU A 67 -1.53 22.13 9.74
N CYS A 68 -0.93 23.27 9.36
CA CYS A 68 -0.65 24.38 10.26
C CYS A 68 -1.94 24.91 10.90
N ARG A 69 -2.98 25.14 10.10
CA ARG A 69 -4.27 25.64 10.57
C ARG A 69 -4.88 24.72 11.61
N GLN A 70 -5.00 23.42 11.34
CA GLN A 70 -5.62 22.51 12.30
C GLN A 70 -4.78 22.33 13.57
N ALA A 71 -3.45 22.29 13.44
CA ALA A 71 -2.54 22.17 14.58
C ALA A 71 -2.61 23.38 15.53
N SER A 72 -2.89 24.58 15.01
CA SER A 72 -3.10 25.79 15.81
C SER A 72 -4.47 25.84 16.51
N LEU A 73 -5.38 24.92 16.22
CA LEU A 73 -6.72 24.87 16.81
C LEU A 73 -6.85 23.74 17.83
N LEU A 74 -6.65 22.50 17.41
CA LEU A 74 -6.82 21.32 18.25
C LEU A 74 -6.15 20.10 17.61
N ASN A 75 -5.45 19.32 18.43
CA ASN A 75 -4.96 18.01 18.05
C ASN A 75 -5.05 17.03 19.24
N THR A 76 -6.09 16.19 19.25
CA THR A 76 -6.37 15.24 20.33
C THR A 76 -6.80 13.89 19.76
N HIS A 77 -7.03 12.91 20.64
CA HIS A 77 -7.47 11.58 20.25
C HIS A 77 -8.99 11.50 19.95
N THR A 78 -9.42 10.41 19.31
CA THR A 78 -10.79 10.20 18.79
C THR A 78 -11.89 9.89 19.82
N ARG A 79 -11.57 9.90 21.13
CA ARG A 79 -12.60 9.73 22.19
C ARG A 79 -13.43 11.00 22.45
N TYR A 80 -13.00 12.14 21.93
CA TYR A 80 -13.79 13.36 21.89
C TYR A 80 -14.37 13.54 20.48
N LEU A 81 -15.58 14.09 20.39
CA LEU A 81 -16.24 14.33 19.10
C LEU A 81 -15.47 15.37 18.30
N HIS A 82 -15.29 15.12 17.00
CA HIS A 82 -14.68 16.04 16.07
C HIS A 82 -15.16 15.72 14.65
N THR A 83 -15.52 16.72 13.85
CA THR A 83 -16.09 16.49 12.50
C THR A 83 -15.04 16.00 11.51
N ALA A 84 -13.80 16.50 11.58
CA ALA A 84 -12.76 16.19 10.59
C ALA A 84 -12.54 14.69 10.30
N ILE A 85 -12.66 13.81 11.30
CA ILE A 85 -12.56 12.36 11.07
C ILE A 85 -13.79 11.80 10.34
N LEU A 86 -14.98 12.32 10.64
CA LEU A 86 -16.23 11.93 9.98
C LEU A 86 -16.19 12.41 8.53
N ASP A 87 -15.91 13.69 8.31
CA ASP A 87 -15.84 14.31 6.98
C ASP A 87 -14.81 13.59 6.10
N TYR A 88 -13.65 13.25 6.66
CA TYR A 88 -12.62 12.50 5.94
C TYR A 88 -13.06 11.07 5.58
N VAL A 89 -13.64 10.32 6.54
CA VAL A 89 -14.07 8.94 6.30
C VAL A 89 -15.23 8.88 5.30
N GLU A 90 -16.14 9.86 5.31
CA GLU A 90 -17.22 9.98 4.31
C GLU A 90 -16.65 10.18 2.91
N ARG A 91 -15.73 11.14 2.73
CA ARG A 91 -15.07 11.36 1.43
C ARG A 91 -14.26 10.16 0.97
N LEU A 92 -13.47 9.57 1.88
CA LEU A 92 -12.67 8.39 1.57
C LEU A 92 -13.56 7.22 1.12
N THR A 93 -14.64 6.94 1.85
CA THR A 93 -15.53 5.82 1.54
C THR A 93 -16.35 6.02 0.28
N ALA A 94 -16.63 7.26 -0.10
CA ALA A 94 -17.27 7.60 -1.37
C ALA A 94 -16.45 7.21 -2.62
N THR A 95 -15.16 6.91 -2.46
CA THR A 95 -14.28 6.46 -3.56
C THR A 95 -14.32 4.95 -3.82
N PHE A 96 -15.05 4.18 -3.01
CA PHE A 96 -15.14 2.72 -3.11
C PHE A 96 -16.51 2.22 -3.56
N ASN A 97 -16.63 0.89 -3.70
CA ASN A 97 -17.93 0.24 -3.72
C ASN A 97 -18.73 0.55 -2.44
N ALA A 98 -20.05 0.72 -2.55
CA ALA A 98 -20.93 1.08 -1.44
C ALA A 98 -20.88 0.11 -0.24
N SER A 99 -20.46 -1.14 -0.44
CA SER A 99 -20.26 -2.10 0.66
C SER A 99 -19.13 -1.69 1.61
N LEU A 100 -18.09 -1.02 1.10
CA LEU A 100 -16.90 -0.57 1.83
C LEU A 100 -17.13 0.80 2.47
N SER A 101 -17.96 0.82 3.52
CA SER A 101 -18.56 2.04 4.08
C SER A 101 -18.09 2.38 5.50
N SER A 102 -17.04 1.72 6.01
CA SER A 102 -16.57 1.92 7.38
C SER A 102 -15.07 1.77 7.51
N ALA A 103 -14.45 2.54 8.40
CA ALA A 103 -12.99 2.62 8.50
C ALA A 103 -12.46 2.66 9.94
N ILE A 104 -11.21 2.24 10.10
CA ILE A 104 -10.34 2.58 11.23
C ILE A 104 -9.13 3.33 10.67
N LEU A 105 -8.83 4.48 11.25
CA LEU A 105 -7.62 5.24 10.93
C LEU A 105 -6.45 4.78 11.81
N THR A 106 -5.28 4.68 11.20
CA THR A 106 -4.00 4.29 11.80
C THR A 106 -2.90 5.28 11.41
N CYS A 107 -1.67 5.06 11.86
CA CYS A 107 -0.53 5.93 11.54
C CYS A 107 0.31 5.37 10.40
N THR A 108 0.28 4.06 10.17
CA THR A 108 1.09 3.39 9.15
C THR A 108 0.34 2.28 8.42
N GLY A 109 0.83 1.95 7.21
CA GLY A 109 0.33 0.80 6.44
C GLY A 109 0.55 -0.54 7.17
N SER A 110 1.64 -0.71 7.92
CA SER A 110 1.86 -1.91 8.73
C SER A 110 0.74 -2.12 9.76
N GLU A 111 0.35 -1.05 10.47
CA GLU A 111 -0.76 -1.11 11.43
C GLU A 111 -2.10 -1.40 10.74
N ALA A 112 -2.34 -0.81 9.57
CA ALA A 112 -3.56 -1.06 8.80
C ALA A 112 -3.65 -2.53 8.37
N ASN A 113 -2.54 -3.10 7.87
CA ASN A 113 -2.46 -4.50 7.48
C ASN A 113 -2.61 -5.44 8.68
N ASP A 114 -1.99 -5.15 9.83
CA ASP A 114 -2.18 -5.93 11.06
C ASP A 114 -3.66 -5.98 11.49
N ILE A 115 -4.36 -4.84 11.43
CA ILE A 115 -5.78 -4.78 11.74
C ILE A 115 -6.59 -5.57 10.71
N ALA A 116 -6.26 -5.49 9.41
CA ALA A 116 -6.95 -6.23 8.38
C ALA A 116 -6.84 -7.76 8.59
N LEU A 117 -5.65 -8.26 8.93
CA LEU A 117 -5.48 -9.68 9.28
C LEU A 117 -6.34 -10.06 10.49
N ARG A 118 -6.42 -9.21 11.51
CA ARG A 118 -7.26 -9.45 12.69
C ARG A 118 -8.76 -9.35 12.40
N MET A 119 -9.19 -8.47 11.50
CA MET A 119 -10.57 -8.39 11.02
C MET A 119 -10.97 -9.71 10.34
N ALA A 120 -10.12 -10.24 9.46
CA ALA A 120 -10.34 -11.53 8.82
C ALA A 120 -10.41 -12.67 9.85
N GLN A 121 -9.54 -12.67 10.86
CA GLN A 121 -9.58 -13.68 11.93
C GLN A 121 -10.86 -13.60 12.76
N ALA A 122 -11.29 -12.39 13.13
CA ALA A 122 -12.53 -12.20 13.89
C ALA A 122 -13.78 -12.61 13.10
N ALA A 123 -13.81 -12.31 11.80
CA ALA A 123 -14.95 -12.64 10.94
C ALA A 123 -15.06 -14.15 10.65
N THR A 124 -13.92 -14.83 10.48
CA THR A 124 -13.90 -16.24 10.07
C THR A 124 -13.76 -17.23 11.23
N GLY A 125 -13.22 -16.77 12.38
CA GLY A 125 -12.79 -17.66 13.47
C GLY A 125 -11.59 -18.54 13.12
N ARG A 126 -10.92 -18.28 11.98
CA ARG A 126 -9.76 -19.04 11.49
C ARG A 126 -8.50 -18.20 11.53
N MET A 127 -7.34 -18.82 11.33
CA MET A 127 -6.04 -18.16 11.47
C MET A 127 -5.17 -18.16 10.20
N GLY A 128 -5.54 -18.93 9.18
CA GLY A 128 -4.73 -19.14 7.98
C GLY A 128 -4.68 -17.93 7.07
N ILE A 129 -3.49 -17.42 6.77
CA ILE A 129 -3.27 -16.30 5.86
C ILE A 129 -2.49 -16.74 4.63
N ILE A 130 -2.99 -16.37 3.45
CA ILE A 130 -2.31 -16.58 2.17
C ILE A 130 -1.76 -15.25 1.67
N ALA A 131 -0.54 -15.26 1.13
CA ALA A 131 0.08 -14.14 0.42
C ALA A 131 0.99 -14.67 -0.70
N THR A 132 1.55 -13.80 -1.54
CA THR A 132 2.54 -14.22 -2.55
C THR A 132 3.93 -14.43 -1.93
N ASP A 133 4.78 -15.22 -2.57
CA ASP A 133 6.15 -15.49 -2.13
C ASP A 133 7.15 -14.35 -2.40
N ALA A 134 6.72 -13.24 -3.00
CA ALA A 134 7.54 -12.06 -3.28
C ALA A 134 6.98 -10.74 -2.71
N THR A 135 6.06 -10.82 -1.73
CA THR A 135 5.39 -9.65 -1.17
C THR A 135 6.13 -8.96 0.00
N TYR A 136 5.67 -7.74 0.30
CA TYR A 136 5.94 -6.98 1.52
C TYR A 136 4.68 -6.20 1.93
N HIS A 137 4.18 -6.46 3.15
CA HIS A 137 2.97 -5.83 3.70
C HIS A 137 3.23 -5.07 5.02
N GLY A 138 4.49 -4.82 5.37
CA GLY A 138 4.86 -4.05 6.57
C GLY A 138 5.91 -4.73 7.44
N ASN A 139 6.00 -4.29 8.69
CA ASN A 139 7.12 -4.60 9.58
C ASN A 139 6.73 -4.96 11.02
N THR A 140 5.44 -5.06 11.34
CA THR A 140 4.96 -5.63 12.61
C THR A 140 5.12 -7.15 12.62
N THR A 141 5.02 -7.76 13.80
CA THR A 141 5.23 -9.22 13.95
C THR A 141 4.33 -10.05 13.06
N ALA A 142 3.07 -9.67 12.85
CA ALA A 142 2.14 -10.46 12.03
C ALA A 142 2.42 -10.33 10.54
N VAL A 143 2.43 -9.11 9.98
CA VAL A 143 2.64 -8.93 8.52
C VAL A 143 4.07 -9.22 8.06
N SER A 144 5.07 -9.14 8.94
CA SER A 144 6.44 -9.53 8.59
C SER A 144 6.59 -11.04 8.28
N GLN A 145 5.69 -11.89 8.78
CA GLN A 145 5.65 -13.32 8.46
C GLN A 145 5.36 -13.58 6.98
N LEU A 146 4.73 -12.62 6.30
CA LEU A 146 4.28 -12.74 4.92
C LEU A 146 5.41 -12.55 3.90
N SER A 147 6.53 -11.95 4.29
CA SER A 147 7.64 -11.71 3.37
C SER A 147 8.67 -12.85 3.39
N THR A 148 9.26 -13.14 2.23
CA THR A 148 10.42 -14.02 2.07
C THR A 148 11.75 -13.27 2.15
N ARG A 149 11.75 -11.95 1.89
CA ARG A 149 12.97 -11.13 1.84
C ARG A 149 13.62 -10.96 3.21
N MET A 150 12.83 -11.04 4.27
CA MET A 150 13.30 -10.88 5.64
C MET A 150 12.71 -11.99 6.50
N PRO A 151 13.27 -13.22 6.43
CA PRO A 151 12.74 -14.36 7.16
C PRO A 151 12.65 -14.06 8.67
N PRO A 152 11.51 -14.33 9.31
CA PRO A 152 11.33 -14.09 10.73
C PRO A 152 12.27 -14.98 11.56
N VAL A 153 12.76 -14.42 12.68
CA VAL A 153 13.57 -15.18 13.64
C VAL A 153 12.72 -16.33 14.19
N GLY A 154 13.26 -17.55 14.15
CA GLY A 154 12.53 -18.76 14.57
C GLY A 154 11.69 -19.41 13.47
N GLY A 155 11.72 -18.87 12.25
CA GLY A 155 11.01 -19.43 11.10
C GLY A 155 9.59 -18.88 10.95
N ARG A 156 8.98 -19.16 9.79
CA ARG A 156 7.65 -18.68 9.44
C ARG A 156 6.57 -19.40 10.24
N ALA A 157 5.58 -18.66 10.69
CA ALA A 157 4.43 -19.20 11.41
C ALA A 157 3.65 -20.22 10.57
N ARG A 158 3.23 -21.33 11.21
CA ARG A 158 2.51 -22.43 10.53
C ARG A 158 1.18 -22.03 9.92
N ASN A 159 0.59 -20.90 10.33
CA ASN A 159 -0.66 -20.39 9.77
C ASN A 159 -0.48 -19.51 8.53
N VAL A 160 0.74 -19.40 7.99
CA VAL A 160 1.00 -18.67 6.75
C VAL A 160 1.27 -19.66 5.61
N ARG A 161 0.67 -19.41 4.45
CA ARG A 161 1.01 -20.07 3.19
C ARG A 161 1.38 -19.02 2.16
N LEU A 162 2.47 -19.27 1.44
CA LEU A 162 2.86 -18.40 0.32
C LEU A 162 2.61 -19.14 -0.98
N VAL A 163 2.00 -18.45 -1.93
CA VAL A 163 1.78 -18.93 -3.29
C VAL A 163 2.78 -18.27 -4.25
N PRO A 164 3.17 -18.93 -5.36
CA PRO A 164 4.08 -18.34 -6.33
C PRO A 164 3.57 -17.00 -6.86
N ALA A 165 4.43 -15.98 -6.85
CA ALA A 165 4.12 -14.69 -7.45
C ALA A 165 3.92 -14.81 -8.97
N PRO A 166 2.86 -14.19 -9.53
CA PRO A 166 2.66 -14.12 -10.99
C PRO A 166 3.84 -13.48 -11.74
N ASP A 167 4.33 -14.13 -12.80
CA ASP A 167 5.39 -13.62 -13.68
C ASP A 167 5.00 -13.75 -15.16
N SER A 168 4.45 -12.66 -15.71
CA SER A 168 4.00 -12.58 -17.11
C SER A 168 5.14 -12.59 -18.13
N TYR A 169 6.39 -12.38 -17.72
CA TYR A 169 7.54 -12.33 -18.64
C TYR A 169 8.18 -13.69 -18.82
N ARG A 170 8.45 -14.39 -17.72
CA ARG A 170 9.08 -15.71 -17.79
C ARG A 170 8.08 -16.84 -18.03
N HIS A 171 6.81 -16.64 -17.65
CA HIS A 171 5.76 -17.67 -17.71
C HIS A 171 4.44 -17.14 -18.32
N PRO A 172 4.45 -16.55 -19.53
CA PRO A 172 3.28 -15.91 -20.12
C PRO A 172 2.08 -16.86 -20.24
N ASP A 173 2.30 -18.11 -20.66
CA ASP A 173 1.23 -19.10 -20.84
C ASP A 173 0.53 -19.46 -19.51
N ALA A 174 1.31 -19.57 -18.42
CA ALA A 174 0.75 -19.83 -17.10
C ALA A 174 -0.11 -18.67 -16.59
N MET A 175 0.17 -17.45 -17.05
CA MET A 175 -0.51 -16.24 -16.63
C MET A 175 -1.72 -15.86 -17.51
N ALA A 176 -1.96 -16.59 -18.62
CA ALA A 176 -2.94 -16.22 -19.65
C ALA A 176 -4.38 -16.04 -19.14
N ASN A 177 -4.76 -16.70 -18.05
CA ASN A 177 -6.10 -16.62 -17.47
C ASN A 177 -6.14 -16.68 -15.93
N GLY A 178 -4.99 -16.62 -15.26
CA GLY A 178 -4.90 -16.70 -13.79
C GLY A 178 -5.22 -18.06 -13.16
N LYS A 179 -5.54 -19.10 -13.95
CA LYS A 179 -5.87 -20.43 -13.42
C LYS A 179 -4.74 -21.01 -12.57
N ALA A 180 -3.49 -20.87 -12.99
CA ALA A 180 -2.34 -21.38 -12.23
C ALA A 180 -2.25 -20.72 -10.84
N PHE A 181 -2.54 -19.42 -10.76
CA PHE A 181 -2.60 -18.70 -9.49
C PHE A 181 -3.77 -19.17 -8.62
N GLY A 182 -4.96 -19.34 -9.20
CA GLY A 182 -6.12 -19.90 -8.50
C GLY A 182 -5.92 -21.33 -8.01
N ASP A 183 -5.24 -22.17 -8.79
CA ASP A 183 -4.87 -23.54 -8.41
C ASP A 183 -3.91 -23.54 -7.21
N ALA A 184 -2.87 -22.70 -7.23
CA ALA A 184 -1.94 -22.55 -6.11
C ALA A 184 -2.63 -22.03 -4.84
N VAL A 185 -3.60 -21.11 -4.97
CA VAL A 185 -4.42 -20.64 -3.85
C VAL A 185 -5.26 -21.79 -3.28
N ARG A 186 -5.91 -22.61 -4.12
CA ARG A 186 -6.69 -23.78 -3.64
C ARG A 186 -5.82 -24.82 -2.94
N GLU A 187 -4.60 -25.05 -3.41
CA GLU A 187 -3.63 -25.92 -2.74
C GLU A 187 -3.24 -25.37 -1.36
N ALA A 188 -2.95 -24.07 -1.26
CA ALA A 188 -2.65 -23.40 0.00
C ALA A 188 -3.83 -23.48 1.00
N ILE A 189 -5.07 -23.31 0.52
CA ILE A 189 -6.28 -23.48 1.32
C ILE A 189 -6.38 -24.92 1.83
N ALA A 190 -6.25 -25.92 0.95
CA ALA A 190 -6.32 -27.33 1.33
C ALA A 190 -5.25 -27.69 2.39
N SER A 191 -4.04 -27.14 2.25
CA SER A 191 -2.96 -27.33 3.23
C SER A 191 -3.29 -26.70 4.60
N LEU A 192 -3.94 -25.54 4.64
CA LEU A 192 -4.38 -24.92 5.90
C LEU A 192 -5.49 -25.71 6.59
N GLU A 193 -6.40 -26.31 5.82
CA GLU A 193 -7.45 -27.18 6.35
C GLU A 193 -6.89 -28.50 6.87
N GLN A 194 -5.94 -29.12 6.15
CA GLN A 194 -5.25 -30.34 6.59
C GLN A 194 -4.53 -30.15 7.92
N ASP A 195 -3.95 -28.97 8.16
CA ASP A 195 -3.30 -28.61 9.42
C ASP A 195 -4.31 -28.21 10.53
N GLY A 196 -5.61 -28.19 10.26
CA GLY A 196 -6.66 -27.78 11.21
C GLY A 196 -6.67 -26.28 11.52
N ILE A 197 -6.01 -25.45 10.71
CA ILE A 197 -5.87 -24.00 10.91
C ILE A 197 -7.04 -23.25 10.27
N GLY A 198 -7.44 -23.72 9.08
CA GLY A 198 -8.45 -23.14 8.21
C GLY A 198 -8.12 -21.75 7.67
N LEU A 199 -8.81 -21.34 6.60
CA LEU A 199 -8.55 -20.07 5.93
C LEU A 199 -9.22 -18.89 6.64
N SER A 200 -8.43 -17.88 7.00
CA SER A 200 -8.91 -16.57 7.43
C SER A 200 -8.99 -15.57 6.27
N GLY A 201 -7.97 -15.54 5.40
CA GLY A 201 -8.02 -14.69 4.22
C GLY A 201 -6.77 -14.70 3.38
N ILE A 202 -6.84 -14.00 2.24
CA ILE A 202 -5.72 -13.71 1.36
C ILE A 202 -5.42 -12.20 1.41
N ILE A 203 -4.15 -11.84 1.41
CA ILE A 203 -3.70 -10.45 1.27
C ILE A 203 -2.76 -10.31 0.07
N LEU A 204 -2.99 -9.28 -0.75
CA LEU A 204 -2.16 -8.97 -1.91
C LEU A 204 -2.19 -7.48 -2.26
N CYS A 205 -1.13 -6.99 -2.89
CA CYS A 205 -1.14 -5.73 -3.61
C CYS A 205 -1.83 -5.96 -4.97
N PRO A 206 -2.91 -5.23 -5.34
CA PRO A 206 -3.62 -5.47 -6.60
C PRO A 206 -2.78 -5.31 -7.87
N LEU A 207 -1.66 -4.57 -7.80
CA LEU A 207 -0.70 -4.43 -8.90
C LEU A 207 0.52 -5.34 -8.77
N LEU A 208 0.61 -6.12 -7.68
CA LEU A 208 1.75 -7.00 -7.43
C LEU A 208 3.09 -6.23 -7.57
N ALA A 209 3.11 -5.04 -6.98
CA ALA A 209 4.20 -4.07 -7.15
C ALA A 209 5.55 -4.59 -6.62
N ASN A 210 5.55 -5.38 -5.54
CA ASN A 210 6.80 -5.95 -4.98
C ASN A 210 7.26 -7.18 -5.77
N GLU A 211 6.31 -7.87 -6.39
CA GLU A 211 6.46 -9.03 -7.25
C GLU A 211 6.95 -8.64 -8.66
N GLY A 212 7.07 -7.34 -8.95
CA GLY A 212 7.63 -6.83 -10.19
C GLY A 212 6.60 -6.32 -11.20
N PHE A 213 5.37 -6.03 -10.76
CA PHE A 213 4.33 -5.39 -11.58
C PHE A 213 4.00 -6.17 -12.87
N PRO A 214 3.67 -7.48 -12.80
CA PRO A 214 3.38 -8.28 -13.99
C PRO A 214 2.21 -7.71 -14.81
N THR A 215 2.30 -7.89 -16.13
CA THR A 215 1.21 -7.58 -17.06
C THR A 215 0.19 -8.71 -16.99
N LEU A 216 -0.93 -8.49 -16.30
CA LEU A 216 -1.97 -9.49 -16.10
C LEU A 216 -3.22 -9.21 -16.95
N PRO A 217 -3.87 -10.25 -17.51
CA PRO A 217 -5.12 -10.10 -18.22
C PRO A 217 -6.27 -9.71 -17.29
N SER A 218 -7.33 -9.15 -17.85
CA SER A 218 -8.59 -8.91 -17.11
C SER A 218 -9.13 -10.22 -16.54
N GLY A 219 -9.63 -10.17 -15.31
CA GLY A 219 -10.18 -11.35 -14.63
C GLY A 219 -9.15 -12.34 -14.10
N PHE A 220 -7.84 -12.03 -14.17
CA PHE A 220 -6.78 -12.90 -13.66
C PHE A 220 -7.00 -13.37 -12.21
N PHE A 221 -7.55 -12.51 -11.36
CA PHE A 221 -7.77 -12.83 -9.95
C PHE A 221 -9.09 -13.55 -9.67
N ASP A 222 -10.02 -13.61 -10.63
CA ASP A 222 -11.41 -14.04 -10.39
C ASP A 222 -11.50 -15.44 -9.79
N ASP A 223 -10.71 -16.37 -10.33
CA ASP A 223 -10.69 -17.75 -9.87
C ASP A 223 -10.13 -17.89 -8.45
N ALA A 224 -9.05 -17.17 -8.13
CA ALA A 224 -8.47 -17.15 -6.79
C ALA A 224 -9.42 -16.50 -5.77
N MET A 225 -10.04 -15.36 -6.11
CA MET A 225 -10.96 -14.67 -5.20
C MET A 225 -12.23 -15.49 -4.96
N ARG A 226 -12.73 -16.21 -5.97
CA ARG A 226 -13.84 -17.16 -5.79
C ARG A 226 -13.42 -18.30 -4.86
N ALA A 227 -12.26 -18.93 -5.09
CA ALA A 227 -11.78 -20.01 -4.24
C ALA A 227 -11.63 -19.61 -2.76
N VAL A 228 -11.14 -18.40 -2.49
CA VAL A 228 -11.03 -17.86 -1.12
C VAL A 228 -12.40 -17.72 -0.47
N ARG A 229 -13.38 -17.16 -1.19
CA ARG A 229 -14.74 -16.94 -0.69
C ARG A 229 -15.50 -18.25 -0.48
N ASP A 230 -15.36 -19.20 -1.39
CA ASP A 230 -15.98 -20.53 -1.29
C ASP A 230 -15.45 -21.28 -0.05
N ALA A 231 -14.21 -21.02 0.35
CA ALA A 231 -13.61 -21.54 1.59
C ALA A 231 -13.94 -20.70 2.85
N GLY A 232 -14.76 -19.65 2.72
CA GLY A 232 -15.15 -18.77 3.83
C GLY A 232 -14.09 -17.75 4.26
N GLY A 233 -13.01 -17.57 3.49
CA GLY A 233 -11.98 -16.56 3.75
C GLY A 233 -12.33 -15.19 3.20
N LEU A 234 -11.63 -14.16 3.68
CA LEU A 234 -11.76 -12.79 3.20
C LEU A 234 -10.64 -12.39 2.22
N VAL A 235 -10.97 -11.51 1.28
CA VAL A 235 -10.03 -10.89 0.35
C VAL A 235 -9.58 -9.53 0.87
N ILE A 236 -8.27 -9.36 1.09
CA ILE A 236 -7.65 -8.13 1.58
C ILE A 236 -6.82 -7.49 0.45
N ALA A 237 -7.18 -6.27 0.06
CA ALA A 237 -6.42 -5.48 -0.90
C ALA A 237 -5.49 -4.49 -0.19
N ASP A 238 -4.18 -4.67 -0.36
CA ASP A 238 -3.18 -3.70 0.07
C ASP A 238 -2.99 -2.61 -1.01
N GLU A 239 -3.61 -1.46 -0.77
CA GLU A 239 -3.61 -0.30 -1.66
C GLU A 239 -2.49 0.70 -1.33
N VAL A 240 -1.54 0.34 -0.47
CA VAL A 240 -0.44 1.23 -0.06
C VAL A 240 0.44 1.64 -1.25
N GLN A 241 0.61 0.76 -2.24
CA GLN A 241 1.33 1.07 -3.49
C GLN A 241 0.41 1.65 -4.59
N PRO A 242 -0.73 1.02 -4.92
CA PRO A 242 -1.51 1.41 -6.10
C PRO A 242 -2.66 2.39 -5.87
N GLY A 243 -2.99 2.74 -4.62
CA GLY A 243 -4.10 3.61 -4.31
C GLY A 243 -3.90 5.07 -4.72
N PHE A 244 -4.93 5.89 -4.47
CA PHE A 244 -4.93 7.33 -4.72
C PHE A 244 -4.63 7.71 -6.18
N GLY A 245 -5.24 7.01 -7.14
CA GLY A 245 -5.19 7.40 -8.55
C GLY A 245 -3.89 7.09 -9.28
N ARG A 246 -2.93 6.41 -8.62
CA ARG A 246 -1.58 6.11 -9.15
C ARG A 246 -1.59 5.47 -10.55
N THR A 247 -2.54 4.57 -10.79
CA THR A 247 -2.67 3.86 -12.07
C THR A 247 -3.28 4.68 -13.20
N GLY A 248 -3.84 5.86 -12.89
CA GLY A 248 -4.48 6.79 -13.82
C GLY A 248 -5.82 6.33 -14.40
N SER A 249 -6.08 5.03 -14.50
CA SER A 249 -7.38 4.53 -14.99
C SER A 249 -8.46 4.49 -13.91
N HIS A 250 -8.06 4.32 -12.64
CA HIS A 250 -8.95 4.20 -11.50
C HIS A 250 -8.32 4.85 -10.27
N PHE A 251 -9.14 5.12 -9.25
CA PHE A 251 -8.66 5.65 -7.98
C PHE A 251 -7.92 4.58 -7.17
N TRP A 252 -8.33 3.31 -7.27
CA TRP A 252 -7.75 2.20 -6.52
C TRP A 252 -7.28 1.06 -7.42
N GLY A 253 -6.25 0.34 -6.99
CA GLY A 253 -5.66 -0.79 -7.69
C GLY A 253 -6.64 -1.95 -7.88
N HIS A 254 -7.45 -2.29 -6.87
CA HIS A 254 -8.43 -3.38 -6.98
C HIS A 254 -9.49 -3.11 -8.06
N GLN A 255 -9.86 -1.83 -8.27
CA GLN A 255 -10.80 -1.43 -9.33
C GLN A 255 -10.22 -1.77 -10.70
N ARG A 256 -8.93 -1.44 -10.91
CA ARG A 256 -8.20 -1.83 -12.12
C ARG A 256 -8.05 -3.35 -12.25
N ALA A 257 -7.81 -4.04 -11.13
CA ALA A 257 -7.66 -5.49 -11.09
C ALA A 257 -8.99 -6.25 -11.29
N GLY A 258 -10.14 -5.57 -11.17
CA GLY A 258 -11.46 -6.11 -11.52
C GLY A 258 -12.18 -6.82 -10.39
N PHE A 259 -11.83 -6.61 -9.12
CA PHE A 259 -12.49 -7.27 -7.98
C PHE A 259 -12.83 -6.29 -6.86
N VAL A 260 -13.89 -6.57 -6.08
CA VAL A 260 -14.22 -5.83 -4.85
C VAL A 260 -13.65 -6.62 -3.65
N PRO A 261 -12.75 -6.05 -2.83
CA PRO A 261 -12.24 -6.72 -1.63
C PRO A 261 -13.23 -6.65 -0.46
N ASP A 262 -13.01 -7.48 0.55
CA ASP A 262 -13.76 -7.43 1.81
C ASP A 262 -13.12 -6.43 2.79
N ILE A 263 -11.80 -6.28 2.73
CA ILE A 263 -11.01 -5.34 3.53
C ILE A 263 -9.96 -4.68 2.63
N LEU A 264 -9.74 -3.39 2.81
CA LEU A 264 -8.79 -2.61 2.03
C LEU A 264 -7.91 -1.79 2.96
N THR A 265 -6.60 -1.76 2.71
CA THR A 265 -5.62 -1.05 3.55
C THR A 265 -4.84 -0.03 2.74
N MET A 266 -4.47 1.07 3.39
CA MET A 266 -3.78 2.17 2.73
C MET A 266 -2.87 2.93 3.70
N GLY A 267 -1.97 3.74 3.17
CA GLY A 267 -0.99 4.50 3.93
C GLY A 267 -0.23 5.43 2.99
N LYS A 268 1.11 5.39 3.02
CA LYS A 268 2.05 6.09 2.10
C LYS A 268 1.52 7.42 1.51
N PRO A 269 0.86 7.44 0.32
CA PRO A 269 0.43 8.70 -0.31
C PRO A 269 -0.63 9.49 0.49
N MET A 270 -1.39 8.83 1.36
CA MET A 270 -2.59 9.35 2.03
C MET A 270 -2.39 10.67 2.76
N GLY A 271 -1.19 10.94 3.28
CA GLY A 271 -0.88 12.16 4.03
C GLY A 271 0.22 13.04 3.44
N ASN A 272 0.63 12.81 2.19
CA ASN A 272 1.75 13.50 1.56
C ASN A 272 3.05 13.53 2.42
N GLY A 273 3.32 12.46 3.16
CA GLY A 273 4.42 12.35 4.13
C GLY A 273 4.03 12.44 5.61
N HIS A 274 2.83 12.93 5.93
CA HIS A 274 2.31 12.88 7.30
C HIS A 274 1.91 11.45 7.69
N PRO A 275 2.20 10.97 8.92
CA PRO A 275 1.77 9.65 9.37
C PRO A 275 0.24 9.54 9.44
N VAL A 276 -0.33 8.88 8.45
CA VAL A 276 -1.75 8.55 8.36
C VAL A 276 -1.93 7.34 7.44
N ALA A 277 -2.82 6.45 7.87
CA ALA A 277 -3.18 5.22 7.17
C ALA A 277 -4.62 4.87 7.53
N ALA A 278 -5.20 3.91 6.80
CA ALA A 278 -6.54 3.43 7.10
C ALA A 278 -6.72 1.97 6.71
N VAL A 279 -7.64 1.33 7.40
CA VAL A 279 -8.28 0.09 6.97
C VAL A 279 -9.76 0.36 6.76
N VAL A 280 -10.28 0.00 5.59
CA VAL A 280 -11.67 0.19 5.17
C VAL A 280 -12.30 -1.19 4.95
N THR A 281 -13.52 -1.37 5.41
CA THR A 281 -14.27 -2.62 5.28
C THR A 281 -15.78 -2.37 5.37
N THR A 282 -16.57 -3.44 5.39
CA THR A 282 -18.01 -3.38 5.60
C THR A 282 -18.36 -3.01 7.05
N LYS A 283 -19.58 -2.53 7.28
CA LYS A 283 -20.09 -2.26 8.64
C LYS A 283 -20.05 -3.52 9.51
N ASP A 284 -20.44 -4.67 8.96
CA ASP A 284 -20.54 -5.93 9.69
C ASP A 284 -19.15 -6.47 10.09
N THR A 285 -18.17 -6.42 9.18
CA THR A 285 -16.79 -6.81 9.49
C THR A 285 -16.18 -5.90 10.55
N LEU A 286 -16.40 -4.58 10.45
CA LEU A 286 -15.92 -3.64 11.45
C LEU A 286 -16.57 -3.88 12.82
N ALA A 287 -17.88 -4.11 12.88
CA ALA A 287 -18.59 -4.40 14.11
C ALA A 287 -18.09 -5.70 14.74
N THR A 288 -17.89 -6.75 13.93
CA THR A 288 -17.33 -8.04 14.37
C THR A 288 -15.95 -7.86 14.98
N PHE A 289 -15.06 -7.10 14.32
CA PHE A 289 -13.74 -6.79 14.85
C PHE A 289 -13.79 -6.02 16.18
N ARG A 290 -14.66 -5.01 16.29
CA ARG A 290 -14.80 -4.21 17.52
C ARG A 290 -15.38 -5.01 18.70
N ASN A 291 -16.22 -6.00 18.42
CA ASN A 291 -16.75 -6.92 19.43
C ASN A 291 -15.67 -7.92 19.90
N ALA A 292 -14.87 -8.44 18.97
CA ALA A 292 -13.80 -9.39 19.29
C ALA A 292 -12.60 -8.73 19.98
N PHE A 293 -12.27 -7.48 19.60
CA PHE A 293 -11.09 -6.79 20.08
C PHE A 293 -11.40 -5.38 20.55
N ARG A 294 -11.01 -5.09 21.80
CA ARG A 294 -10.98 -3.73 22.32
C ARG A 294 -9.82 -2.95 21.68
N TYR A 295 -10.06 -2.37 20.51
CA TYR A 295 -9.07 -1.59 19.77
C TYR A 295 -9.24 -0.08 19.97
N PHE A 296 -8.13 0.59 20.27
CA PHE A 296 -8.01 2.04 20.29
C PHE A 296 -6.58 2.42 19.87
N ASN A 297 -6.46 3.38 18.95
CA ASN A 297 -5.18 3.97 18.56
C ASN A 297 -5.17 5.44 19.01
N THR A 298 -4.21 5.81 19.85
CA THR A 298 -4.13 7.17 20.44
C THR A 298 -4.01 8.26 19.37
N PHE A 299 -3.28 7.99 18.28
CA PHE A 299 -3.02 8.97 17.23
C PHE A 299 -3.87 8.73 15.97
N GLY A 300 -4.33 7.49 15.76
CA GLY A 300 -5.18 7.12 14.64
C GLY A 300 -6.43 7.99 14.56
N GLY A 301 -6.52 8.81 13.51
CA GLY A 301 -7.67 9.69 13.27
C GLY A 301 -7.72 10.97 14.09
N ASN A 302 -6.58 11.45 14.60
CA ASN A 302 -6.51 12.77 15.20
C ASN A 302 -6.90 13.89 14.19
N PRO A 303 -7.35 15.07 14.67
CA PRO A 303 -7.80 16.16 13.79
C PRO A 303 -6.77 16.59 12.73
N VAL A 304 -5.49 16.69 13.10
CA VAL A 304 -4.44 17.16 12.18
C VAL A 304 -4.22 16.15 11.05
N SER A 305 -4.10 14.85 11.37
CA SER A 305 -3.98 13.80 10.35
C SER A 305 -5.18 13.78 9.40
N CYS A 306 -6.40 13.99 9.91
CA CYS A 306 -7.59 14.04 9.06
C CYS A 306 -7.63 15.28 8.18
N ALA A 307 -7.21 16.45 8.68
CA ALA A 307 -7.11 17.68 7.89
C ALA A 307 -6.08 17.54 6.76
N VAL A 308 -4.92 16.96 7.06
CA VAL A 308 -3.88 16.68 6.05
C VAL A 308 -4.37 15.71 4.98
N ALA A 309 -4.99 14.60 5.40
CA ALA A 309 -5.47 13.60 4.45
C ALA A 309 -6.63 14.14 3.57
N ASN A 310 -7.51 14.98 4.13
CA ASN A 310 -8.52 15.71 3.36
C ASN A 310 -7.88 16.66 2.33
N ALA A 311 -6.84 17.41 2.71
CA ALA A 311 -6.14 18.31 1.80
C ALA A 311 -5.47 17.54 0.64
N VAL A 312 -5.00 16.31 0.87
CA VAL A 312 -4.50 15.44 -0.21
C VAL A 312 -5.61 15.07 -1.19
N LEU A 313 -6.81 14.70 -0.70
CA LEU A 313 -7.95 14.43 -1.57
C LEU A 313 -8.37 15.67 -2.37
N ASP A 314 -8.39 16.85 -1.73
CA ASP A 314 -8.68 18.12 -2.40
C ASP A 314 -7.74 18.35 -3.59
N VAL A 315 -6.44 18.15 -3.41
CA VAL A 315 -5.46 18.39 -4.48
C VAL A 315 -5.59 17.36 -5.60
N ILE A 316 -5.83 16.09 -5.28
CA ILE A 316 -6.08 15.05 -6.29
C ILE A 316 -7.28 15.44 -7.18
N GLU A 317 -8.36 15.93 -6.56
CA GLU A 317 -9.58 16.34 -7.25
C GLU A 317 -9.41 17.65 -8.04
N GLN A 318 -8.88 18.69 -7.40
CA GLN A 318 -8.78 20.05 -7.97
C GLN A 318 -7.75 20.13 -9.10
N GLU A 319 -6.68 19.34 -9.04
CA GLU A 319 -5.61 19.33 -10.05
C GLU A 319 -5.77 18.17 -11.07
N ASP A 320 -6.88 17.43 -11.01
CA ASP A 320 -7.19 16.30 -11.90
C ASP A 320 -6.04 15.29 -12.02
N LEU A 321 -5.45 14.93 -10.86
CA LEU A 321 -4.19 14.17 -10.83
C LEU A 321 -4.35 12.74 -11.36
N VAL A 322 -5.56 12.16 -11.30
CA VAL A 322 -5.84 10.84 -11.87
C VAL A 322 -5.76 10.89 -13.40
N ALA A 323 -6.38 11.89 -14.04
CA ALA A 323 -6.27 12.06 -15.48
C ALA A 323 -4.85 12.43 -15.90
N ASN A 324 -4.15 13.26 -15.11
CA ASN A 324 -2.75 13.56 -15.33
C ASN A 324 -1.88 12.28 -15.31
N ALA A 325 -2.05 11.42 -14.29
CA ALA A 325 -1.32 10.17 -14.20
C ALA A 325 -1.55 9.26 -15.41
N ARG A 326 -2.79 9.18 -15.90
CA ARG A 326 -3.12 8.46 -17.14
C ARG A 326 -2.39 9.03 -18.35
N ASN A 327 -2.45 10.35 -18.55
CA ASN A 327 -1.92 11.01 -19.74
C ASN A 327 -0.39 10.98 -19.78
N VAL A 328 0.26 11.40 -18.70
CA VAL A 328 1.73 11.43 -18.59
C VAL A 328 2.30 10.01 -18.55
N GLY A 329 1.61 9.09 -17.86
CA GLY A 329 1.97 7.68 -17.86
C GLY A 329 1.95 7.04 -19.25
N ALA A 330 0.89 7.27 -20.01
CA ALA A 330 0.79 6.80 -21.39
C ALA A 330 1.89 7.39 -22.29
N TYR A 331 2.18 8.69 -22.12
CA TYR A 331 3.27 9.35 -22.82
C TYR A 331 4.63 8.72 -22.48
N ALA A 332 4.95 8.55 -21.20
CA ALA A 332 6.20 7.95 -20.75
C ALA A 332 6.36 6.51 -21.24
N LEU A 333 5.33 5.66 -21.13
CA LEU A 333 5.35 4.29 -21.65
C LEU A 333 5.51 4.26 -23.17
N GLY A 334 4.92 5.21 -23.90
CA GLY A 334 5.11 5.36 -25.35
C GLY A 334 6.56 5.64 -25.74
N LEU A 335 7.32 6.34 -24.89
CA LEU A 335 8.75 6.60 -25.10
C LEU A 335 9.66 5.47 -24.61
N LEU A 336 9.27 4.78 -23.53
CA LEU A 336 10.08 3.72 -22.93
C LEU A 336 10.00 2.41 -23.72
N ARG A 337 8.83 2.04 -24.26
CA ARG A 337 8.66 0.77 -25.00
C ARG A 337 9.64 0.63 -26.18
N PRO A 338 9.83 1.64 -27.07
CA PRO A 338 10.81 1.55 -28.15
C PRO A 338 12.27 1.51 -27.69
N LEU A 339 12.57 1.70 -26.40
CA LEU A 339 13.92 1.46 -25.87
C LEU A 339 14.21 -0.03 -25.72
N ALA A 340 13.19 -0.86 -25.43
CA ALA A 340 13.37 -2.31 -25.34
C ALA A 340 13.84 -2.92 -26.67
N ASP A 341 13.32 -2.41 -27.79
CA ASP A 341 13.74 -2.84 -29.13
C ASP A 341 15.18 -2.43 -29.49
N ARG A 342 15.74 -1.43 -28.78
CA ARG A 342 17.06 -0.85 -29.07
C ARG A 342 18.15 -1.27 -28.07
N HIS A 343 17.77 -1.82 -26.93
CA HIS A 343 18.69 -2.11 -25.83
C HIS A 343 18.39 -3.49 -25.24
N GLU A 344 19.25 -4.47 -25.55
CA GLU A 344 19.11 -5.86 -25.09
C GLU A 344 19.07 -6.03 -23.56
N CYS A 345 19.56 -5.04 -22.80
CA CYS A 345 19.48 -5.05 -21.33
C CYS A 345 18.06 -4.83 -20.80
N ILE A 346 17.10 -4.42 -21.64
CA ILE A 346 15.71 -4.18 -21.27
C ILE A 346 14.85 -5.36 -21.75
N GLY A 347 14.49 -6.26 -20.82
CA GLY A 347 13.65 -7.43 -21.14
C GLY A 347 12.18 -7.08 -21.40
N GLU A 348 11.57 -6.25 -20.55
CA GLU A 348 10.18 -5.83 -20.69
C GLU A 348 9.97 -4.43 -20.08
N VAL A 349 9.13 -3.62 -20.70
CA VAL A 349 8.66 -2.33 -20.15
C VAL A 349 7.25 -2.53 -19.60
N ARG A 350 7.12 -2.41 -18.27
CA ARG A 350 5.86 -2.54 -17.54
C ARG A 350 5.45 -1.19 -16.95
N GLY A 351 4.16 -0.98 -16.77
CA GLY A 351 3.66 0.19 -16.05
C GLY A 351 2.19 0.47 -16.27
N ALA A 352 1.63 1.30 -15.39
CA ALA A 352 0.27 1.82 -15.52
C ALA A 352 0.15 3.18 -14.85
N GLY A 353 -0.33 4.18 -15.59
CA GLY A 353 -0.30 5.55 -15.09
C GLY A 353 1.13 5.96 -14.77
N LEU A 354 1.36 6.49 -13.57
CA LEU A 354 2.69 6.86 -13.09
C LEU A 354 3.24 5.84 -12.09
N PHE A 355 3.20 4.57 -12.47
CA PHE A 355 3.82 3.46 -11.75
C PHE A 355 4.74 2.70 -12.70
#